data_AF-A0A7W9BIL9-F1
#
_entry.id   AF-A0A7W9BIL9-F1
#
_cell.length_a   1.000
_cell.length_b   1.000
_cell.length_c   1.000
_cell.angle_alpha   90.00
_cell.angle_beta   90.00
_cell.angle_gamma   90.00
#
_symmetry.space_group_name_H-M   'P 1'
#
loop_
_entity.id
_entity.type
_entity.pdbx_description
1 polymer ?
#
loop_
_entity_poly.entity_id
_entity_poly.type
_entity_poly.pdbx_seq_one_letter_code
_entity_poly.pdbx_strand_id
1 'polypeptide(L)'
;MLHEQWWVWMSAALLLATAEVIIPGWIFLGFAMGALVMGALLLIGVAGMSLPITLVIFAVLSLGSYLGLRWMFGLKTGQVTFFDTDINDN
;
A
#
# COMPACT_ATOMS: atom_id res chain seq x y z
N MET A 1 20.85 -15.49 -3.78
CA MET A 1 20.15 -14.89 -4.95
C MET A 1 19.64 -13.50 -4.56
N LEU A 2 19.56 -12.49 -5.44
CA LEU A 2 19.24 -11.10 -5.05
C LEU A 2 17.89 -10.94 -4.30
N HIS A 3 16.90 -11.80 -4.57
CA HIS A 3 15.58 -11.76 -3.92
C HIS A 3 15.58 -12.15 -2.44
N GLU A 4 16.64 -12.77 -1.94
CA GLU A 4 16.78 -13.15 -0.53
C GLU A 4 17.36 -12.00 0.30
N GLN A 5 17.79 -10.92 -0.36
CA GLN A 5 18.43 -9.80 0.29
C GLN A 5 17.37 -8.81 0.77
N TRP A 6 17.28 -8.63 2.08
CA TRP A 6 16.34 -7.69 2.72
C TRP A 6 16.46 -6.27 2.15
N TRP A 7 17.69 -5.82 1.84
CA TRP A 7 17.94 -4.48 1.32
C TRP A 7 17.33 -4.25 -0.07
N VAL A 8 17.20 -5.29 -0.89
CA VAL A 8 16.56 -5.20 -2.22
C VAL A 8 15.09 -4.87 -2.05
N TRP A 9 14.42 -5.53 -1.12
CA TRP A 9 13.01 -5.29 -0.82
C TRP A 9 12.77 -3.92 -0.18
N MET A 10 13.65 -3.49 0.74
CA MET A 10 13.58 -2.15 1.33
C MET A 10 13.80 -1.05 0.30
N SER A 11 14.73 -1.26 -0.64
CA SER A 11 15.00 -0.31 -1.73
C SER A 11 13.81 -0.23 -2.69
N ALA A 12 13.20 -1.37 -3.03
CA ALA A 12 11.99 -1.42 -3.84
C ALA A 12 10.81 -0.72 -3.15
N ALA A 13 10.63 -0.93 -1.85
CA ALA A 13 9.61 -0.24 -1.06
C ALA A 13 9.78 1.27 -1.11
N LEU A 14 11.02 1.77 -0.96
CA LEU A 14 11.33 3.20 -1.04
C LEU A 14 11.05 3.77 -2.44
N LEU A 15 11.45 3.07 -3.50
CA LEU A 15 11.20 3.49 -4.88
C LEU A 15 9.71 3.54 -5.19
N LEU A 16 8.94 2.55 -4.77
CA LEU A 16 7.48 2.49 -4.95
C LEU A 16 6.78 3.60 -4.16
N ALA A 17 7.18 3.83 -2.90
CA ALA A 17 6.66 4.94 -2.10
C ALA A 17 6.97 6.31 -2.73
N THR A 18 8.17 6.46 -3.30
CA THR A 18 8.55 7.69 -4.03
C THR A 18 7.74 7.86 -5.32
N ALA A 19 7.51 6.77 -6.06
CA ALA A 19 6.70 6.79 -7.28
C ALA A 19 5.26 7.25 -7.02
N GLU A 20 4.68 6.87 -5.88
CA GLU A 20 3.35 7.33 -5.45
C GLU A 20 3.28 8.86 -5.26
N VAL A 21 4.35 9.49 -4.76
CA VAL A 21 4.39 10.96 -4.58
C VAL A 21 4.38 11.67 -5.93
N ILE A 22 5.00 11.08 -6.96
CA ILE A 22 5.05 11.63 -8.32
C ILE A 22 3.74 11.37 -9.05
N ILE A 23 3.19 10.16 -8.91
CA ILE A 23 1.98 9.69 -9.60
C ILE A 23 0.97 9.21 -8.53
N PRO A 24 0.09 10.10 -8.04
CA PRO A 24 -0.87 9.75 -7.00
C PRO A 24 -1.94 8.80 -7.57
N GLY A 25 -1.88 7.54 -7.15
CA GLY A 25 -2.74 6.46 -7.66
C GLY A 25 -3.21 5.46 -6.59
N TRP A 26 -2.71 5.57 -5.36
CA TRP A 26 -2.94 4.68 -4.20
C TRP A 26 -2.46 3.23 -4.36
N ILE A 27 -2.11 2.83 -5.59
CA ILE A 27 -1.69 1.48 -5.94
C ILE A 27 -0.23 1.25 -5.54
N PHE A 28 0.67 2.21 -5.77
CA PHE A 28 2.09 2.05 -5.46
C PHE A 28 2.34 1.99 -3.96
N LEU A 29 1.52 2.67 -3.16
CA LEU A 29 1.57 2.60 -1.69
C LEU A 29 1.26 1.18 -1.17
N GLY A 30 0.28 0.49 -1.77
CA GLY A 30 -0.01 -0.92 -1.46
C GLY A 30 1.14 -1.86 -1.82
N PHE A 31 1.82 -1.63 -2.95
CA PHE A 31 3.03 -2.39 -3.33
C PHE A 31 4.22 -2.07 -2.43
N ALA A 32 4.41 -0.81 -2.05
CA ALA A 32 5.48 -0.38 -1.14
C ALA A 32 5.34 -1.05 0.23
N MET A 33 4.12 -1.11 0.77
CA MET A 33 3.84 -1.81 2.03
C MET A 33 4.12 -3.31 1.93
N GLY A 34 3.71 -3.97 0.84
CA GLY A 34 4.05 -5.38 0.61
C GLY A 34 5.56 -5.63 0.56
N ALA A 35 6.32 -4.72 -0.07
CA ALA A 35 7.77 -4.83 -0.18
C ALA A 35 8.46 -4.58 1.17
N LEU A 36 7.93 -3.65 1.97
CA LEU A 36 8.40 -3.37 3.32
C LEU A 36 8.24 -4.59 4.23
N VAL A 37 7.06 -5.23 4.21
CA VAL A 37 6.80 -6.45 5.00
C VAL A 37 7.72 -7.59 4.56
N MET A 38 7.96 -7.78 3.26
CA MET A 38 8.91 -8.78 2.77
C MET A 38 10.36 -8.48 3.21
N GLY A 39 10.77 -7.22 3.17
CA GLY A 39 12.07 -6.79 3.70
C GLY A 39 12.21 -7.08 5.19
N ALA A 40 11.16 -6.83 5.98
CA ALA A 40 11.13 -7.14 7.41
C ALA A 40 11.16 -8.65 7.69
N LEU A 41 10.44 -9.47 6.91
CA LEU A 41 10.46 -10.94 7.03
C LEU A 41 11.86 -11.50 6.77
N LEU A 42 12.54 -11.01 5.74
CA LEU A 42 13.92 -11.41 5.45
C LEU A 42 14.89 -10.92 6.54
N LEU A 43 14.66 -9.73 7.12
CA LEU A 43 15.49 -9.19 8.20
C LEU A 43 15.44 -10.06 9.46
N ILE A 44 14.28 -10.60 9.82
CA ILE A 44 14.12 -11.50 10.99
C ILE A 44 14.58 -12.94 10.71
N GLY A 45 15.13 -13.22 9.53
CA GLY A 45 15.72 -14.52 9.19
C GLY A 45 14.78 -15.49 8.47
N VAL A 46 13.62 -15.06 7.97
CA VAL A 46 12.75 -15.88 7.11
C VAL A 46 13.34 -15.93 5.70
N ALA A 47 14.44 -16.67 5.54
CA ALA A 47 15.16 -16.86 4.28
C ALA A 47 15.01 -18.29 3.74
N GLY A 48 15.38 -18.50 2.47
CA GLY A 48 15.34 -19.83 1.82
C GLY A 48 14.01 -20.18 1.13
N MET A 49 13.11 -19.22 0.96
CA MET A 49 11.92 -19.38 0.13
C MET A 49 12.29 -19.37 -1.36
N SER A 50 11.75 -20.31 -2.13
CA SER A 50 11.92 -20.29 -3.59
C SER A 50 11.28 -19.04 -4.18
N LEU A 51 11.92 -18.45 -5.20
CA LEU A 51 11.49 -17.22 -5.87
C LEU A 51 9.98 -17.16 -6.21
N PRO A 52 9.32 -18.23 -6.71
CA PRO A 52 7.87 -18.21 -6.96
C PRO A 52 7.04 -18.00 -5.70
N ILE A 53 7.39 -18.66 -4.59
CA ILE A 53 6.68 -18.54 -3.31
C ILE A 53 6.82 -17.12 -2.76
N THR A 54 8.03 -16.56 -2.84
CA THR A 54 8.35 -15.20 -2.39
C THR A 54 7.49 -14.17 -3.12
N LEU A 55 7.27 -14.35 -4.42
CA LEU A 55 6.41 -13.48 -5.23
C LEU A 55 4.92 -13.63 -4.90
N VAL A 56 4.45 -14.85 -4.63
CA VAL A 56 3.06 -15.09 -4.22
C VAL A 56 2.77 -14.41 -2.88
N ILE A 57 3.65 -14.56 -1.89
CA ILE A 57 3.51 -13.90 -0.59
C ILE A 57 3.48 -12.37 -0.76
N PHE A 58 4.43 -11.83 -1.54
CA PHE A 58 4.45 -10.40 -1.85
C PHE A 58 3.16 -9.92 -2.51
N ALA A 59 2.63 -10.66 -3.50
CA ALA A 59 1.41 -10.30 -4.20
C ALA A 59 0.20 -10.29 -3.26
N VAL A 60 0.08 -11.29 -2.36
CA VAL A 60 -0.99 -11.37 -1.38
C VAL A 60 -0.90 -10.23 -0.36
N LEU A 61 0.31 -9.95 0.17
CA LEU A 61 0.54 -8.87 1.12
C LEU A 61 0.26 -7.49 0.50
N SER A 62 0.65 -7.30 -0.75
CA SER A 62 0.41 -6.05 -1.48
C SER A 62 -1.07 -5.85 -1.77
N LEU A 63 -1.76 -6.90 -2.25
CA LEU A 63 -3.20 -6.84 -2.47
C LEU A 63 -3.95 -6.56 -1.16
N GLY A 64 -3.57 -7.22 -0.07
CA GLY A 64 -4.13 -6.98 1.26
C GLY A 64 -3.92 -5.54 1.73
N SER A 65 -2.70 -5.02 1.56
CA SER A 65 -2.37 -3.62 1.91
C SER A 65 -3.15 -2.61 1.07
N TYR A 66 -3.25 -2.84 -0.24
CA TYR A 66 -4.04 -2.00 -1.15
C TYR A 66 -5.53 -1.98 -0.77
N LEU A 67 -6.13 -3.15 -0.53
CA LEU A 67 -7.52 -3.25 -0.10
C LEU A 67 -7.76 -2.60 1.27
N GLY A 68 -6.84 -2.76 2.22
CA GLY A 68 -6.89 -2.12 3.54
C GLY A 68 -6.83 -0.59 3.44
N LEU A 69 -5.92 -0.06 2.62
CA LEU A 69 -5.83 1.38 2.35
C LEU A 69 -7.12 1.90 1.67
N ARG A 70 -7.64 1.17 0.68
CA ARG A 70 -8.89 1.54 -0.01
C ARG A 70 -10.10 1.49 0.92
N TRP A 71 -10.12 0.61 1.91
CA TRP A 71 -11.18 0.54 2.90
C TRP A 71 -11.09 1.67 3.93
N MET A 72 -9.89 1.97 4.43
CA MET A 72 -9.68 3.00 5.45
C MET A 72 -9.78 4.43 4.91
N PHE A 73 -9.30 4.67 3.68
CA PHE A 73 -9.32 5.98 3.02
C PHE A 73 -10.44 6.11 1.97
N GLY A 74 -11.24 5.06 1.77
CA GLY A 74 -12.43 5.08 0.90
C GLY A 74 -13.43 6.12 1.40
N LEU A 75 -13.43 7.26 0.72
CA LEU A 75 -14.26 8.45 0.90
C LEU A 75 -15.54 8.20 1.71
N LYS A 76 -15.66 8.91 2.84
CA LYS A 76 -16.96 9.25 3.42
C LYS A 76 -17.71 10.12 2.40
N THR A 77 -18.37 9.52 1.43
CA THR A 77 -19.34 10.18 0.56
C THR A 77 -20.55 10.52 1.44
N GLY A 78 -20.50 11.66 2.13
CA GLY A 78 -21.49 11.91 3.18
C GLY A 78 -21.52 13.32 3.77
N GLN A 79 -21.04 14.33 3.06
CA GLN A 79 -21.38 15.72 3.38
C GLN A 79 -21.77 16.46 2.10
N VAL A 80 -22.86 16.00 1.49
CA VAL A 80 -23.74 16.96 0.83
C VAL A 80 -24.44 17.68 1.98
N THR A 81 -23.86 18.80 2.40
CA THR A 81 -24.50 19.71 3.34
C THR A 81 -25.72 20.27 2.61
N PHE A 82 -26.90 19.71 2.85
CA PHE A 82 -28.16 20.33 2.44
C PHE A 82 -28.31 21.60 3.29
N PHE A 83 -27.96 22.74 2.71
CA PHE A 83 -28.33 24.03 3.24
C PHE A 83 -29.83 24.21 2.95
N ASP A 84 -30.67 23.96 3.96
CA ASP A 84 -32.12 24.21 3.91
C ASP A 84 -32.48 25.52 4.64
N THR A 85 -31.53 26.46 4.71
CA THR A 85 -31.80 27.81 5.19
C THR A 85 -32.12 28.68 3.99
N ASP A 86 -33.41 28.77 3.68
CA ASP A 86 -33.91 29.79 2.78
C ASP A 86 -33.79 31.17 3.48
N ILE A 87 -33.27 32.13 2.75
CA ILE A 87 -32.98 33.51 3.19
C ILE A 87 -34.26 34.35 3.20
N ASN A 88 -35.41 33.73 2.93
CA ASN A 88 -36.70 34.39 2.70
C ASN A 88 -37.78 34.03 3.74
N ASP A 89 -37.45 33.22 4.75
CA ASP A 89 -38.26 33.10 5.96
C ASP A 89 -37.93 34.30 6.88
N ASN A 90 -38.39 35.47 6.44
CA ASN A 90 -38.34 36.82 7.05
C ASN A 90 -37.78 36.97 8.47
#